data_AF-S5ZUP2-F1
#
_entry.id   AF-S5ZUP2-F1
#
_cell.length_a   1.000
_cell.length_b   1.000
_cell.length_c   1.000
_cell.angle_alpha   90.00
_cell.angle_beta   90.00
_cell.angle_gamma   90.00
#
_symmetry.space_group_name_H-M   'P 1'
#
loop_
_entity.id
_entity.type
_entity.pdbx_description
1 polymer ?
#
loop_
_entity_poly.entity_id
_entity_poly.type
_entity_poly.pdbx_seq_one_letter_code
_entity_poly.pdbx_strand_id
1 'polypeptide(L)'
;MNLIKDKKMKAAFFKIVLSKIVSGKTFFIKAVFIFTFAFFFQLPYAQNEDTLKNGSERSAVSGFKGIWENGERLVEFFNLTEDEISFKFDIRTVLKSYYKFFYDDAASFSCSMEKPVTENSSIFVLNIKYPLVKKLKVFPVCVENGSFFTSFYRRIKSDSEEKEEFDKLNGFWIEEGSRRGFLIYPDKETESFDAYFFTDKDYIRFRYWLDDLDYNEKKVHVKGMDGSLYEFPKLINRNGLIYSCVTSNGRVLRNFETGIYTVSPAETEGDSGRFTVTLIKQGAGIGTHSVPDTYPHEKFPVMENIPLYILNNGEAFAFGEPYLKRSTITDLDKEIKEHNSKRRKRAE
;
A
#
# COMPACT_ATOMS: atom_id res chain seq x y z
N MET A 1 -38.27 -35.89 -21.37
CA MET A 1 -39.53 -36.56 -21.68
C MET A 1 -40.12 -37.04 -20.34
N ASN A 2 -41.30 -36.52 -19.98
CA ASN A 2 -42.08 -36.68 -18.72
C ASN A 2 -41.46 -35.95 -17.48
N LEU A 3 -41.92 -34.78 -16.98
CA LEU A 3 -43.27 -34.28 -16.61
C LEU A 3 -44.02 -35.31 -15.72
N ILE A 4 -44.60 -35.03 -14.55
CA ILE A 4 -44.94 -33.77 -13.85
C ILE A 4 -45.48 -34.10 -12.42
N LYS A 5 -45.39 -33.12 -11.50
CA LYS A 5 -46.19 -32.90 -10.25
C LYS A 5 -46.05 -33.89 -9.07
N ASP A 6 -45.68 -33.36 -7.90
CA ASP A 6 -46.72 -32.77 -7.04
C ASP A 6 -46.22 -31.65 -6.10
N LYS A 7 -47.08 -30.65 -5.91
CA LYS A 7 -46.93 -29.42 -5.12
C LYS A 7 -47.95 -29.51 -3.99
N LYS A 8 -47.54 -29.39 -2.72
CA LYS A 8 -48.30 -28.94 -1.51
C LYS A 8 -47.46 -29.36 -0.29
N MET A 9 -47.21 -28.61 0.78
CA MET A 9 -47.88 -27.47 1.39
C MET A 9 -46.86 -26.53 2.04
N LYS A 10 -47.21 -25.24 2.05
CA LYS A 10 -46.63 -24.18 2.89
C LYS A 10 -46.99 -24.39 4.37
N ALA A 11 -46.15 -23.81 5.22
CA ALA A 11 -46.45 -23.24 6.55
C ALA A 11 -46.75 -24.21 7.71
N ALA A 12 -45.76 -24.39 8.60
CA ALA A 12 -45.96 -24.54 10.04
C ALA A 12 -44.66 -24.09 10.73
N PHE A 13 -44.60 -22.84 11.20
CA PHE A 13 -44.99 -22.40 12.55
C PHE A 13 -43.83 -22.49 13.56
N PHE A 14 -43.13 -21.35 13.62
CA PHE A 14 -42.32 -20.85 14.72
C PHE A 14 -43.14 -20.86 16.03
N LYS A 15 -42.78 -21.68 17.01
CA LYS A 15 -43.10 -21.54 18.45
C LYS A 15 -42.54 -22.73 19.24
N ILE A 16 -42.26 -22.47 20.54
CA ILE A 16 -41.90 -23.36 21.66
C ILE A 16 -40.42 -23.20 22.05
N VAL A 17 -40.03 -22.84 23.28
CA VAL A 17 -40.77 -22.51 24.52
C VAL A 17 -39.85 -21.66 25.39
N LEU A 18 -40.40 -20.59 25.96
CA LEU A 18 -39.85 -19.85 27.09
C LEU A 18 -40.75 -20.20 28.29
N SER A 19 -40.23 -20.89 29.29
CA SER A 19 -40.92 -21.01 30.58
C SER A 19 -39.93 -20.95 31.76
N LYS A 20 -39.92 -19.75 32.37
CA LYS A 20 -39.98 -19.46 33.81
C LYS A 20 -39.17 -20.34 34.77
N ILE A 21 -38.17 -19.71 35.39
CA ILE A 21 -38.03 -19.78 36.86
C ILE A 21 -38.11 -18.34 37.39
N VAL A 22 -39.04 -18.18 38.32
CA VAL A 22 -39.39 -16.96 39.06
C VAL A 22 -38.69 -17.00 40.40
N SER A 23 -38.37 -15.80 40.92
CA SER A 23 -38.28 -15.39 42.33
C SER A 23 -36.88 -14.87 42.70
N GLY A 24 -36.68 -13.64 43.15
CA GLY A 24 -37.64 -12.56 43.39
C GLY A 24 -36.97 -11.35 44.04
N LYS A 25 -37.69 -10.21 43.97
CA LYS A 25 -37.67 -9.02 44.85
C LYS A 25 -36.35 -8.22 44.92
N THR A 26 -36.28 -6.90 44.86
CA THR A 26 -37.21 -5.75 44.94
C THR A 26 -36.30 -4.53 44.80
N PHE A 27 -36.58 -3.54 43.95
CA PHE A 27 -36.53 -2.12 44.35
C PHE A 27 -37.20 -1.24 43.28
N PHE A 28 -37.97 -0.29 43.76
CA PHE A 28 -39.04 0.43 43.08
C PHE A 28 -38.68 1.94 43.03
N ILE A 29 -39.28 2.69 42.09
CA ILE A 29 -39.50 4.17 42.06
C ILE A 29 -38.49 4.95 41.18
N LYS A 30 -38.80 5.30 39.92
CA LYS A 30 -39.76 6.30 39.34
C LYS A 30 -39.29 7.77 39.38
N ALA A 31 -39.26 8.39 38.19
CA ALA A 31 -39.73 9.74 37.78
C ALA A 31 -38.71 10.38 36.80
N VAL A 32 -38.94 10.44 35.48
CA VAL A 32 -39.83 11.36 34.72
C VAL A 32 -39.46 12.83 34.92
N PHE A 33 -38.84 13.46 33.91
CA PHE A 33 -39.16 14.84 33.51
C PHE A 33 -38.78 15.07 32.03
N ILE A 34 -39.81 15.38 31.24
CA ILE A 34 -39.76 15.92 29.88
C ILE A 34 -39.85 17.44 30.03
N PHE A 35 -39.03 18.23 29.34
CA PHE A 35 -39.47 19.51 28.79
C PHE A 35 -38.56 19.99 27.65
N THR A 36 -39.20 20.21 26.50
CA THR A 36 -38.71 20.82 25.26
C THR A 36 -38.57 22.34 25.41
N PHE A 37 -37.54 22.95 24.78
CA PHE A 37 -37.62 24.35 24.35
C PHE A 37 -36.79 24.57 23.08
N ALA A 38 -37.48 24.92 22.00
CA ALA A 38 -36.91 25.37 20.75
C ALA A 38 -36.77 26.89 20.77
N PHE A 39 -35.63 27.43 20.32
CA PHE A 39 -35.55 28.82 19.90
C PHE A 39 -34.76 28.92 18.58
N PHE A 40 -35.47 29.42 17.57
CA PHE A 40 -34.97 29.92 16.31
C PHE A 40 -34.00 31.09 16.55
N PHE A 41 -32.87 31.10 15.83
CA PHE A 41 -32.26 32.35 15.37
C PHE A 41 -31.61 32.11 13.99
N GLN A 42 -32.09 32.83 12.98
CA GLN A 42 -31.42 33.01 11.69
C GLN A 42 -30.49 34.24 11.75
N LEU A 43 -29.48 34.20 10.87
CA LEU A 43 -28.22 34.96 10.72
C LEU A 43 -28.35 36.49 10.48
N PRO A 44 -27.22 37.22 10.43
CA PRO A 44 -26.67 37.54 9.10
C PRO A 44 -25.14 37.40 8.94
N TYR A 45 -24.78 37.27 7.65
CA TYR A 45 -23.45 37.31 7.02
C TYR A 45 -22.51 38.42 7.52
N ALA A 46 -21.21 38.09 7.60
CA ALA A 46 -20.12 39.02 7.32
C ALA A 46 -19.00 38.26 6.58
N GLN A 47 -18.65 38.80 5.41
CA GLN A 47 -17.62 38.29 4.50
C GLN A 47 -16.24 38.37 5.15
N ASN A 48 -15.45 37.31 5.00
CA ASN A 48 -14.02 37.43 4.73
C ASN A 48 -13.68 36.35 3.70
N GLU A 49 -13.44 36.82 2.47
CA GLU A 49 -12.82 36.07 1.41
C GLU A 49 -11.35 35.89 1.75
N ASP A 50 -10.94 34.68 2.12
CA ASP A 50 -9.60 34.21 1.79
C ASP A 50 -9.74 32.84 1.13
N THR A 51 -9.27 32.81 -0.11
CA THR A 51 -9.54 31.81 -1.12
C THR A 51 -8.63 30.60 -0.91
N LEU A 52 -9.11 29.57 -0.22
CA LEU A 52 -8.51 28.23 -0.24
C LEU A 52 -9.35 27.32 -1.16
N LYS A 53 -9.42 27.72 -2.43
CA LYS A 53 -9.82 26.81 -3.52
C LYS A 53 -8.59 26.06 -3.99
N ASN A 54 -8.40 24.86 -3.46
CA ASN A 54 -7.81 23.73 -4.18
C ASN A 54 -8.22 22.40 -3.51
N GLY A 55 -9.53 22.27 -3.23
CA GLY A 55 -10.17 20.96 -3.23
C GLY A 55 -10.46 20.59 -4.68
N SER A 56 -9.42 20.22 -5.43
CA SER A 56 -9.60 19.63 -6.75
C SER A 56 -10.16 18.22 -6.52
N GLU A 57 -11.40 18.00 -6.91
CA GLU A 57 -11.91 16.66 -7.26
C GLU A 57 -10.97 16.08 -8.33
N ARG A 58 -9.89 15.42 -7.89
CA ARG A 58 -8.98 14.69 -8.76
C ARG A 58 -9.58 13.31 -8.92
N SER A 59 -10.14 13.04 -10.10
CA SER A 59 -10.30 11.67 -10.56
C SER A 59 -8.97 10.93 -10.34
N ALA A 60 -8.98 9.75 -9.70
CA ALA A 60 -7.80 8.95 -9.37
C ALA A 60 -6.80 8.81 -10.54
N VAL A 61 -7.32 8.90 -11.76
CA VAL A 61 -6.64 8.77 -13.04
C VAL A 61 -5.79 9.98 -13.43
N SER A 62 -6.23 11.18 -13.02
CA SER A 62 -5.43 12.40 -13.14
C SER A 62 -4.15 12.33 -12.31
N GLY A 63 -4.12 11.44 -11.31
CA GLY A 63 -3.00 11.21 -10.41
C GLY A 63 -1.77 10.60 -11.08
N PHE A 64 -1.89 9.76 -12.12
CA PHE A 64 -0.73 9.06 -12.71
C PHE A 64 -0.35 9.50 -14.14
N LYS A 65 -1.28 10.06 -14.93
CA LYS A 65 -1.00 10.54 -16.30
C LYS A 65 0.12 11.60 -16.32
N GLY A 66 0.97 11.59 -17.35
CA GLY A 66 2.02 12.58 -17.56
C GLY A 66 3.43 12.03 -17.34
N ILE A 67 4.39 12.94 -17.18
CA ILE A 67 5.82 12.62 -17.13
C ILE A 67 6.29 12.58 -15.68
N TRP A 68 7.06 11.54 -15.38
CA TRP A 68 7.67 11.27 -14.09
C TRP A 68 9.16 11.07 -14.27
N GLU A 69 9.93 11.37 -13.25
CA GLU A 69 11.38 11.26 -13.36
C GLU A 69 12.09 10.95 -12.06
N ASN A 70 13.30 10.44 -12.21
CA ASN A 70 14.30 10.43 -11.16
C ASN A 70 15.68 10.76 -11.76
N GLY A 71 16.73 10.50 -11.00
CA GLY A 71 18.11 10.76 -11.43
C GLY A 71 18.55 9.99 -12.67
N GLU A 72 17.91 8.87 -12.98
CA GLU A 72 18.35 7.90 -14.00
C GLU A 72 17.43 7.82 -15.22
N ARG A 73 16.16 8.17 -15.10
CA ARG A 73 15.18 7.97 -16.19
C ARG A 73 14.02 8.95 -16.14
N LEU A 74 13.35 9.07 -17.28
CA LEU A 74 12.03 9.66 -17.45
C LEU A 74 11.05 8.53 -17.77
N VAL A 75 9.85 8.60 -17.22
CA VAL A 75 8.75 7.65 -17.49
C VAL A 75 7.50 8.46 -17.81
N GLU A 76 6.93 8.24 -18.98
CA GLU A 76 5.73 8.92 -19.44
C GLU A 76 4.56 7.94 -19.50
N PHE A 77 3.44 8.34 -18.91
CA PHE A 77 2.15 7.66 -19.02
C PHE A 77 1.24 8.47 -19.96
N PHE A 78 0.96 7.94 -21.14
CA PHE A 78 0.27 8.65 -22.23
C PHE A 78 -0.78 7.76 -22.92
N ASN A 79 -1.51 8.32 -23.90
CA ASN A 79 -2.61 7.64 -24.59
C ASN A 79 -3.67 7.05 -23.65
N LEU A 80 -3.97 7.75 -22.56
CA LEU A 80 -4.98 7.33 -21.60
C LEU A 80 -6.36 7.28 -22.26
N THR A 81 -6.94 6.09 -22.25
CA THR A 81 -8.30 5.78 -22.68
C THR A 81 -9.03 5.09 -21.54
N GLU A 82 -10.32 5.38 -21.42
CA GLU A 82 -11.17 4.90 -20.34
C GLU A 82 -12.34 4.10 -20.92
N ASP A 83 -12.50 2.87 -20.44
CA ASP A 83 -13.68 2.03 -20.66
C ASP A 83 -14.53 2.03 -19.37
N GLU A 84 -15.68 1.33 -19.33
CA GLU A 84 -16.56 1.30 -18.16
C GLU A 84 -15.85 0.84 -16.87
N ILE A 85 -14.98 -0.16 -16.97
CA ILE A 85 -14.37 -0.86 -15.82
C ILE A 85 -12.85 -0.68 -15.70
N SER A 86 -12.17 -0.14 -16.71
CA SER A 86 -10.70 -0.12 -16.77
C SER A 86 -10.14 1.08 -17.54
N PHE A 87 -8.90 1.43 -17.22
CA PHE A 87 -8.07 2.34 -18.00
C PHE A 87 -7.08 1.56 -18.87
N LYS A 88 -6.79 2.09 -20.05
CA LYS A 88 -5.71 1.65 -20.93
C LYS A 88 -4.82 2.84 -21.26
N PHE A 89 -3.52 2.63 -21.27
CA PHE A 89 -2.53 3.66 -21.55
C PHE A 89 -1.22 3.01 -21.96
N ASP A 90 -0.33 3.80 -22.55
CA ASP A 90 1.03 3.37 -22.87
C ASP A 90 2.00 3.99 -21.87
N ILE A 91 3.08 3.26 -21.62
CA ILE A 91 4.19 3.69 -20.77
C ILE A 91 5.43 3.75 -21.65
N ARG A 92 6.09 4.91 -21.68
CA ARG A 92 7.38 5.12 -22.36
C ARG A 92 8.47 5.36 -21.33
N THR A 93 9.59 4.67 -21.46
CA THR A 93 10.74 4.78 -20.57
C THR A 93 11.96 5.29 -21.33
N VAL A 94 12.51 6.41 -20.87
CA VAL A 94 13.67 7.06 -21.47
C VAL A 94 14.80 7.09 -20.44
N LEU A 95 15.97 6.57 -20.80
CA LEU A 95 17.12 6.45 -19.90
C LEU A 95 18.04 7.68 -20.00
N LYS A 96 18.43 8.25 -18.85
CA LYS A 96 19.40 9.34 -18.74
C LYS A 96 20.83 8.78 -18.78
N SER A 97 21.21 8.25 -19.94
CA SER A 97 22.46 7.55 -20.20
C SER A 97 23.69 8.47 -20.30
N TYR A 98 24.90 7.89 -20.32
CA TYR A 98 26.19 8.58 -20.49
C TYR A 98 26.37 9.80 -19.58
N TYR A 99 26.39 9.65 -18.26
CA TYR A 99 26.46 10.78 -17.32
C TYR A 99 25.36 11.84 -17.55
N LYS A 100 24.20 11.41 -18.06
CA LYS A 100 23.07 12.25 -18.45
C LYS A 100 23.35 13.16 -19.64
N PHE A 101 24.38 12.90 -20.46
CA PHE A 101 24.62 13.66 -21.70
C PHE A 101 23.67 13.28 -22.84
N PHE A 102 23.00 12.13 -22.75
CA PHE A 102 22.11 11.65 -23.78
C PHE A 102 20.90 10.93 -23.18
N TYR A 103 19.73 11.28 -23.67
CA TYR A 103 18.47 10.63 -23.35
C TYR A 103 18.18 9.58 -24.42
N ASP A 104 18.14 8.33 -23.97
CA ASP A 104 17.93 7.15 -24.80
C ASP A 104 16.49 6.67 -24.68
N ASP A 105 15.74 6.70 -25.79
CA ASP A 105 14.35 6.28 -25.85
C ASP A 105 14.27 4.75 -25.87
N ALA A 106 14.33 4.16 -24.68
CA ALA A 106 14.74 2.77 -24.51
C ALA A 106 13.60 1.77 -24.71
N ALA A 107 12.38 2.10 -24.27
CA ALA A 107 11.26 1.17 -24.36
C ALA A 107 9.88 1.84 -24.26
N SER A 108 8.91 1.23 -24.93
CA SER A 108 7.48 1.53 -24.78
C SER A 108 6.68 0.25 -24.62
N PHE A 109 5.70 0.27 -23.72
CA PHE A 109 4.84 -0.88 -23.41
C PHE A 109 3.41 -0.45 -23.09
N SER A 110 2.44 -1.24 -23.53
CA SER A 110 1.03 -0.99 -23.23
C SER A 110 0.67 -1.51 -21.85
N CYS A 111 -0.22 -0.80 -21.18
CA CYS A 111 -0.66 -1.07 -19.83
C CYS A 111 -2.18 -0.95 -19.72
N SER A 112 -2.75 -1.72 -18.79
CA SER A 112 -4.14 -1.59 -18.38
C SER A 112 -4.25 -1.62 -16.86
N MET A 113 -5.33 -1.07 -16.33
CA MET A 113 -5.57 -0.98 -14.89
C MET A 113 -7.07 -0.98 -14.63
N GLU A 114 -7.53 -1.74 -13.66
CA GLU A 114 -8.93 -1.68 -13.22
C GLU A 114 -9.20 -0.35 -12.51
N LYS A 115 -10.44 0.16 -12.63
CA LYS A 115 -10.83 1.35 -11.88
C LYS A 115 -10.73 1.07 -10.38
N PRO A 116 -10.09 1.95 -9.59
CA PRO A 116 -10.04 1.76 -8.15
C PRO A 116 -11.47 1.80 -7.60
N VAL A 117 -11.77 0.91 -6.64
CA VAL A 117 -13.08 0.83 -5.99
C VAL A 117 -13.42 2.12 -5.23
N THR A 118 -12.39 2.84 -4.80
CA THR A 118 -12.52 4.13 -4.10
C THR A 118 -11.84 5.22 -4.91
N GLU A 119 -12.57 6.31 -5.17
CA GLU A 119 -12.09 7.43 -6.00
C GLU A 119 -10.83 8.12 -5.44
N ASN A 120 -10.61 8.02 -4.13
CA ASN A 120 -9.43 8.59 -3.44
C ASN A 120 -8.31 7.56 -3.18
N SER A 121 -8.35 6.40 -3.84
CA SER A 121 -7.27 5.43 -3.68
C SER A 121 -5.99 5.93 -4.31
N SER A 122 -4.89 5.82 -3.55
CA SER A 122 -3.54 6.09 -4.04
C SER A 122 -2.80 4.81 -4.44
N ILE A 123 -3.46 3.64 -4.39
CA ILE A 123 -2.86 2.35 -4.74
C ILE A 123 -3.47 1.85 -6.04
N PHE A 124 -2.60 1.45 -6.95
CA PHE A 124 -2.97 1.08 -8.31
C PHE A 124 -2.29 -0.24 -8.69
N VAL A 125 -3.00 -1.09 -9.43
CA VAL A 125 -2.47 -2.37 -9.91
C VAL A 125 -2.32 -2.32 -11.42
N LEU A 126 -1.08 -2.17 -11.89
CA LEU A 126 -0.77 -2.05 -13.31
C LEU A 126 -0.64 -3.43 -13.94
N ASN A 127 -1.34 -3.67 -15.05
CA ASN A 127 -1.19 -4.87 -15.87
C ASN A 127 -0.38 -4.52 -17.13
N ILE A 128 0.92 -4.74 -17.05
CA ILE A 128 1.90 -4.32 -18.05
C ILE A 128 2.11 -5.43 -19.08
N LYS A 129 1.98 -5.09 -20.36
CA LYS A 129 2.29 -5.97 -21.49
C LYS A 129 3.65 -5.59 -22.08
N TYR A 130 4.68 -6.30 -21.65
CA TYR A 130 6.02 -6.15 -22.22
C TYR A 130 6.08 -6.66 -23.66
N PRO A 131 6.88 -6.02 -24.54
CA PRO A 131 7.11 -6.51 -25.89
C PRO A 131 7.62 -7.95 -25.87
N LEU A 132 7.14 -8.78 -26.81
CA LEU A 132 7.54 -10.18 -26.99
C LEU A 132 7.22 -11.12 -25.81
N VAL A 133 6.51 -10.66 -24.78
CA VAL A 133 6.12 -11.45 -23.61
C VAL A 133 4.62 -11.69 -23.63
N LYS A 134 4.21 -12.95 -23.56
CA LYS A 134 2.78 -13.32 -23.59
C LYS A 134 2.05 -13.03 -22.27
N LYS A 135 2.72 -13.25 -21.13
CA LYS A 135 2.14 -13.08 -19.80
C LYS A 135 2.14 -11.60 -19.41
N LEU A 136 1.01 -11.09 -18.94
CA LEU A 136 0.93 -9.76 -18.34
C LEU A 136 1.70 -9.75 -17.01
N LYS A 137 2.46 -8.68 -16.77
CA LYS A 137 3.08 -8.46 -15.47
C LYS A 137 2.14 -7.61 -14.62
N VAL A 138 1.71 -8.17 -13.49
CA VAL A 138 0.96 -7.45 -12.46
C VAL A 138 1.95 -6.67 -11.59
N PHE A 139 1.76 -5.35 -11.49
CA PHE A 139 2.72 -4.44 -10.87
C PHE A 139 1.98 -3.39 -10.00
N PRO A 140 1.83 -3.65 -8.70
CA PRO A 140 1.28 -2.68 -7.75
C PRO A 140 2.18 -1.45 -7.63
N VAL A 141 1.57 -0.28 -7.60
CA VAL A 141 2.24 1.01 -7.39
C VAL A 141 1.40 1.87 -6.44
N CYS A 142 2.05 2.79 -5.73
CA CYS A 142 1.36 3.80 -4.95
C CYS A 142 1.73 5.19 -5.45
N VAL A 143 0.74 6.01 -5.78
CA VAL A 143 0.93 7.34 -6.37
C VAL A 143 0.12 8.36 -5.58
N GLU A 144 0.81 9.29 -4.94
CA GLU A 144 0.19 10.29 -4.07
C GLU A 144 1.05 11.55 -4.05
N ASN A 145 0.42 12.74 -4.09
CA ASN A 145 1.09 14.03 -3.93
C ASN A 145 2.35 14.24 -4.79
N GLY A 146 2.31 13.79 -6.06
CA GLY A 146 3.45 13.92 -6.98
C GLY A 146 4.63 12.99 -6.68
N SER A 147 4.42 11.99 -5.82
CA SER A 147 5.34 10.92 -5.50
C SER A 147 4.83 9.60 -6.08
N PHE A 148 5.73 8.85 -6.73
CA PHE A 148 5.44 7.55 -7.31
C PHE A 148 6.30 6.49 -6.63
N PHE A 149 5.67 5.60 -5.88
CA PHE A 149 6.31 4.50 -5.17
C PHE A 149 6.07 3.20 -5.91
N THR A 150 7.16 2.52 -6.26
CA THR A 150 7.08 1.15 -6.78
C THR A 150 7.31 0.11 -5.69
N SER A 151 7.76 0.50 -4.49
CA SER A 151 7.91 -0.37 -3.32
C SER A 151 7.25 0.33 -2.16
N PHE A 152 6.26 -0.32 -1.55
CA PHE A 152 5.50 0.21 -0.43
C PHE A 152 4.94 -0.95 0.39
N TYR A 153 4.46 -0.67 1.58
CA TYR A 153 3.90 -1.66 2.50
C TYR A 153 2.42 -1.40 2.66
N ARG A 154 1.60 -2.44 2.44
CA ARG A 154 0.14 -2.38 2.59
C ARG A 154 -0.27 -3.03 3.89
N ARG A 155 -1.19 -2.39 4.62
CA ARG A 155 -1.74 -2.95 5.85
C ARG A 155 -2.64 -4.15 5.52
N ILE A 156 -2.45 -5.24 6.24
CA ILE A 156 -3.37 -6.38 6.26
C ILE A 156 -4.34 -6.14 7.42
N LYS A 157 -5.61 -5.89 7.09
CA LYS A 157 -6.66 -5.68 8.08
C LYS A 157 -6.90 -6.98 8.85
N SER A 158 -6.83 -6.92 10.18
CA SER A 158 -7.32 -8.00 11.04
C SER A 158 -8.84 -7.86 11.23
N ASP A 159 -9.57 -8.97 11.31
CA ASP A 159 -11.03 -8.99 11.55
C ASP A 159 -11.43 -8.37 12.91
N SER A 160 -10.47 -8.08 13.78
CA SER A 160 -10.65 -7.64 15.16
C SER A 160 -10.36 -6.15 15.42
N GLU A 161 -10.07 -5.35 14.41
CA GLU A 161 -9.75 -3.92 14.60
C GLU A 161 -11.03 -3.08 14.69
N GLU A 162 -11.50 -2.83 15.91
CA GLU A 162 -12.37 -1.67 16.19
C GLU A 162 -11.57 -0.38 15.99
N LYS A 163 -12.24 0.65 15.45
CA LYS A 163 -11.66 1.94 15.04
C LYS A 163 -11.12 2.72 16.24
N GLU A 164 -9.95 2.38 16.74
CA GLU A 164 -9.19 3.24 17.63
C GLU A 164 -8.30 4.20 16.82
N GLU A 165 -8.03 5.35 17.45
CA GLU A 165 -7.27 6.48 16.91
C GLU A 165 -5.91 5.99 16.40
N PHE A 166 -5.71 6.10 15.08
CA PHE A 166 -4.57 5.52 14.37
C PHE A 166 -3.23 6.06 14.88
N ASP A 167 -2.49 5.26 15.64
CA ASP A 167 -1.03 5.36 15.56
C ASP A 167 -0.62 4.95 14.14
N LYS A 168 0.21 5.77 13.50
CA LYS A 168 0.36 5.83 12.03
C LYS A 168 0.86 4.51 11.44
N LEU A 169 1.64 3.75 12.20
CA LEU A 169 2.22 2.49 11.76
C LEU A 169 1.67 1.25 12.45
N ASN A 170 0.84 1.36 13.51
CA ASN A 170 0.36 0.18 14.24
C ASN A 170 -0.34 -0.83 13.33
N GLY A 171 0.00 -2.11 13.44
CA GLY A 171 -0.63 -3.18 12.67
C GLY A 171 0.35 -4.00 11.84
N PHE A 172 -0.20 -4.91 11.03
CA PHE A 172 0.56 -5.85 10.20
C PHE A 172 0.64 -5.38 8.75
N TRP A 173 1.84 -5.39 8.18
CA TRP A 173 2.15 -4.80 6.88
C TRP A 173 2.99 -5.74 6.03
N ILE A 174 2.65 -5.83 4.75
CA ILE A 174 3.39 -6.61 3.76
C ILE A 174 3.89 -5.71 2.64
N GLU A 175 5.10 -5.96 2.16
CA GLU A 175 5.64 -5.25 1.02
C GLU A 175 4.96 -5.65 -0.30
N GLU A 176 4.62 -4.64 -1.09
CA GLU A 176 4.08 -4.75 -2.44
C GLU A 176 4.92 -3.98 -3.47
N GLY A 177 4.68 -4.30 -4.75
CA GLY A 177 5.42 -3.75 -5.88
C GLY A 177 6.83 -4.35 -6.05
N SER A 178 7.78 -3.56 -6.52
CA SER A 178 9.19 -3.91 -6.68
C SER A 178 10.12 -2.78 -6.24
N ARG A 179 11.15 -3.17 -5.46
CA ARG A 179 12.29 -2.32 -5.08
C ARG A 179 13.11 -1.82 -6.27
N ARG A 180 13.09 -2.58 -7.37
CA ARG A 180 13.82 -2.31 -8.62
C ARG A 180 13.10 -1.33 -9.55
N GLY A 181 11.81 -1.12 -9.32
CA GLY A 181 10.97 -0.21 -10.09
C GLY A 181 10.70 -0.67 -11.53
N PHE A 182 10.45 0.28 -12.44
CA PHE A 182 10.14 -0.03 -13.84
C PHE A 182 11.39 -0.42 -14.62
N LEU A 183 11.46 -1.69 -14.99
CA LEU A 183 12.45 -2.20 -15.94
C LEU A 183 11.89 -2.17 -17.36
N ILE A 184 12.78 -2.09 -18.35
CA ILE A 184 12.44 -2.16 -19.79
C ILE A 184 12.09 -3.58 -20.26
N TYR A 185 12.20 -4.57 -19.37
CA TYR A 185 11.84 -5.97 -19.55
C TYR A 185 11.12 -6.46 -18.28
N PRO A 186 10.32 -7.54 -18.34
CA PRO A 186 9.62 -8.03 -17.15
C PRO A 186 10.63 -8.51 -16.11
N ASP A 187 10.53 -7.98 -14.89
CA ASP A 187 11.32 -8.48 -13.77
C ASP A 187 10.92 -9.90 -13.41
N LYS A 188 11.89 -10.65 -12.86
CA LYS A 188 11.62 -11.99 -12.32
C LYS A 188 10.62 -11.90 -11.17
N GLU A 189 10.02 -13.03 -10.82
CA GLU A 189 9.17 -13.08 -9.63
C GLU A 189 10.02 -12.83 -8.39
N THR A 190 9.44 -12.11 -7.42
CA THR A 190 10.12 -11.74 -6.19
C THR A 190 10.46 -13.00 -5.40
N GLU A 191 11.74 -13.23 -5.09
CA GLU A 191 12.14 -14.42 -4.33
C GLU A 191 11.71 -14.33 -2.87
N SER A 192 11.68 -13.11 -2.33
CA SER A 192 11.22 -12.85 -0.98
C SER A 192 10.91 -11.37 -0.77
N PHE A 193 10.07 -11.06 0.22
CA PHE A 193 9.71 -9.69 0.56
C PHE A 193 9.58 -9.52 2.08
N ASP A 194 9.82 -8.30 2.55
CA ASP A 194 9.79 -8.02 3.98
C ASP A 194 8.35 -7.77 4.47
N ALA A 195 8.11 -8.12 5.73
CA ALA A 195 6.87 -7.86 6.44
C ALA A 195 7.20 -7.23 7.79
N TYR A 196 6.32 -6.35 8.24
CA TYR A 196 6.45 -5.62 9.48
C TYR A 196 5.18 -5.75 10.31
N PHE A 197 5.35 -5.84 11.61
CA PHE A 197 4.28 -5.64 12.57
C PHE A 197 4.73 -4.58 13.55
N PHE A 198 3.98 -3.49 13.66
CA PHE A 198 4.27 -2.42 14.62
C PHE A 198 3.20 -2.39 15.71
N THR A 199 3.66 -2.14 16.93
CA THR A 199 2.85 -1.75 18.09
C THR A 199 3.21 -0.31 18.46
N ASP A 200 2.71 0.20 19.59
CA ASP A 200 2.93 1.60 19.99
C ASP A 200 4.42 2.03 20.03
N LYS A 201 5.34 1.10 20.29
CA LYS A 201 6.79 1.39 20.41
C LYS A 201 7.69 0.32 19.81
N ASP A 202 7.18 -0.90 19.68
CA ASP A 202 7.96 -2.04 19.25
C ASP A 202 7.63 -2.41 17.80
N TYR A 203 8.56 -3.08 17.15
CA TYR A 203 8.31 -3.69 15.86
C TYR A 203 8.81 -5.13 15.83
N ILE A 204 8.17 -5.93 14.98
CA ILE A 204 8.64 -7.23 14.54
C ILE A 204 8.82 -7.15 13.03
N ARG A 205 10.02 -7.47 12.55
CA ARG A 205 10.32 -7.54 11.12
C ARG A 205 10.69 -8.97 10.75
N PHE A 206 10.12 -9.46 9.66
CA PHE A 206 10.43 -10.77 9.11
C PHE A 206 10.22 -10.79 7.60
N ARG A 207 10.30 -11.97 6.99
CA ARG A 207 10.26 -12.14 5.54
C ARG A 207 9.38 -13.31 5.16
N TYR A 208 8.78 -13.19 3.98
CA TYR A 208 8.15 -14.30 3.27
C TYR A 208 9.02 -14.68 2.08
N TRP A 209 9.22 -15.97 1.86
CA TRP A 209 9.97 -16.53 0.74
C TRP A 209 9.02 -17.21 -0.23
N LEU A 210 9.28 -17.08 -1.52
CA LEU A 210 8.57 -17.82 -2.55
C LEU A 210 8.68 -19.32 -2.27
N ASP A 211 7.56 -20.02 -2.30
CA ASP A 211 7.45 -21.42 -1.91
C ASP A 211 6.54 -22.18 -2.89
N ASP A 212 6.66 -23.50 -2.93
CA ASP A 212 5.86 -24.38 -3.79
C ASP A 212 4.69 -25.05 -3.04
N LEU A 213 4.41 -24.59 -1.81
CA LEU A 213 3.34 -25.09 -0.96
C LEU A 213 1.94 -24.74 -1.49
N ASP A 214 1.01 -25.66 -1.27
CA ASP A 214 -0.42 -25.39 -1.44
C ASP A 214 -0.92 -24.36 -0.42
N TYR A 215 -1.67 -23.37 -0.91
CA TYR A 215 -2.22 -22.32 -0.07
C TYR A 215 -3.18 -22.89 0.98
N ASN A 216 -3.02 -22.41 2.22
CA ASN A 216 -3.91 -22.68 3.34
C ASN A 216 -3.84 -21.53 4.35
N GLU A 217 -4.94 -21.30 5.05
CA GLU A 217 -5.10 -20.20 5.99
C GLU A 217 -4.59 -20.56 7.40
N LYS A 218 -3.39 -21.13 7.48
CA LYS A 218 -2.74 -21.37 8.77
C LYS A 218 -2.05 -20.11 9.25
N LYS A 219 -1.93 -19.99 10.57
CA LYS A 219 -1.21 -18.90 11.23
C LYS A 219 0.06 -19.41 11.92
N VAL A 220 0.97 -18.49 12.19
CA VAL A 220 2.15 -18.67 13.04
C VAL A 220 2.05 -17.74 14.24
N HIS A 221 2.62 -18.17 15.36
CA HIS A 221 2.60 -17.42 16.61
C HIS A 221 4.01 -16.96 16.96
N VAL A 222 4.14 -15.69 17.34
CA VAL A 222 5.42 -15.07 17.68
C VAL A 222 5.26 -14.32 18.99
N LYS A 223 6.20 -14.53 19.92
CA LYS A 223 6.23 -13.79 21.17
C LYS A 223 6.98 -12.46 20.97
N GLY A 224 6.33 -11.36 21.28
CA GLY A 224 6.91 -10.02 21.28
C GLY A 224 7.90 -9.77 22.41
N MET A 225 8.51 -8.59 22.41
CA MET A 225 9.42 -8.15 23.47
C MET A 225 8.70 -7.91 24.80
N ASP A 226 7.47 -7.44 24.74
CA ASP A 226 6.54 -7.27 25.86
C ASP A 226 6.03 -8.62 26.43
N GLY A 227 6.34 -9.72 25.74
CA GLY A 227 5.91 -11.06 26.08
C GLY A 227 4.52 -11.44 25.55
N SER A 228 3.84 -10.53 24.84
CA SER A 228 2.57 -10.79 24.17
C SER A 228 2.74 -11.76 23.01
N LEU A 229 1.67 -12.51 22.69
CA LEU A 229 1.66 -13.45 21.57
C LEU A 229 0.93 -12.83 20.38
N TYR A 230 1.63 -12.66 19.27
CA TYR A 230 1.09 -12.15 18.02
C TYR A 230 0.89 -13.28 17.00
N GLU A 231 -0.15 -13.15 16.17
CA GLU A 231 -0.48 -14.10 15.12
C GLU A 231 -0.24 -13.50 13.74
N PHE A 232 0.42 -14.24 12.85
CA PHE A 232 0.63 -13.84 11.46
C PHE A 232 0.20 -14.95 10.51
N PRO A 233 -0.26 -14.61 9.28
CA PRO A 233 -0.47 -15.62 8.25
C PRO A 233 0.80 -16.44 8.00
N LYS A 234 0.67 -17.75 7.92
CA LYS A 234 1.80 -18.62 7.54
C LYS A 234 2.15 -18.44 6.07
N LEU A 235 1.12 -18.29 5.23
CA LEU A 235 1.20 -18.20 3.78
C LEU A 235 0.53 -16.93 3.29
N ILE A 236 1.13 -16.30 2.28
CA ILE A 236 0.55 -15.16 1.55
C ILE A 236 0.46 -15.55 0.07
N ASN A 237 -0.73 -15.37 -0.52
CA ASN A 237 -0.90 -15.46 -1.97
C ASN A 237 -0.72 -14.07 -2.57
N ARG A 238 0.28 -13.93 -3.43
CA ARG A 238 0.57 -12.68 -4.15
C ARG A 238 0.65 -12.98 -5.64
N ASN A 239 -0.34 -12.53 -6.41
CA ASN A 239 -0.44 -12.71 -7.86
C ASN A 239 -0.40 -14.19 -8.30
N GLY A 240 -1.01 -15.09 -7.51
CA GLY A 240 -1.04 -16.52 -7.79
C GLY A 240 0.24 -17.27 -7.39
N LEU A 241 1.20 -16.58 -6.76
CA LEU A 241 2.40 -17.18 -6.19
C LEU A 241 2.25 -17.26 -4.67
N ILE A 242 2.68 -18.38 -4.09
CA ILE A 242 2.59 -18.62 -2.66
C ILE A 242 3.92 -18.30 -2.00
N TYR A 243 3.85 -17.56 -0.91
CA TYR A 243 5.02 -17.24 -0.11
C TYR A 243 4.82 -17.70 1.33
N SER A 244 5.85 -18.25 1.95
CA SER A 244 5.82 -18.75 3.32
C SER A 244 6.82 -18.03 4.21
N CYS A 245 6.48 -17.87 5.49
CA CYS A 245 7.37 -17.30 6.51
C CYS A 245 8.00 -18.37 7.41
N VAL A 246 7.85 -19.66 7.07
CA VAL A 246 8.35 -20.79 7.86
C VAL A 246 9.21 -21.72 7.03
N THR A 247 9.96 -22.61 7.65
CA THR A 247 10.61 -23.72 6.93
C THR A 247 9.62 -24.85 6.69
N SER A 248 9.24 -25.11 5.44
CA SER A 248 8.42 -26.27 5.06
C SER A 248 7.12 -26.37 5.90
N ASN A 249 6.92 -27.50 6.59
CA ASN A 249 5.77 -27.74 7.48
C ASN A 249 5.93 -27.19 8.90
N GLY A 250 6.94 -26.35 9.14
CA GLY A 250 7.15 -25.66 10.39
C GLY A 250 5.93 -24.83 10.84
N ARG A 251 5.92 -24.56 12.15
CA ARG A 251 4.91 -23.74 12.83
C ARG A 251 5.50 -22.47 13.46
N VAL A 252 6.80 -22.29 13.29
CA VAL A 252 7.59 -21.22 13.90
C VAL A 252 8.13 -20.34 12.80
N LEU A 253 8.05 -19.03 13.01
CA LEU A 253 8.55 -18.02 12.09
C LEU A 253 10.06 -18.22 11.85
N ARG A 254 10.45 -18.32 10.57
CA ARG A 254 11.82 -18.56 10.12
C ARG A 254 12.61 -17.25 10.17
N ASN A 255 13.30 -17.01 11.28
CA ASN A 255 14.05 -15.79 11.57
C ASN A 255 13.16 -14.54 11.61
N PHE A 256 13.31 -13.75 12.66
CA PHE A 256 12.68 -12.44 12.75
C PHE A 256 13.59 -11.50 13.54
N GLU A 257 13.29 -10.22 13.45
CA GLU A 257 13.92 -9.17 14.23
C GLU A 257 12.86 -8.54 15.11
N THR A 258 13.24 -8.22 16.34
CA THR A 258 12.43 -7.37 17.21
C THR A 258 13.22 -6.16 17.60
N GLY A 259 12.55 -5.04 17.78
CA GLY A 259 13.20 -3.81 18.20
C GLY A 259 12.20 -2.73 18.56
N ILE A 260 12.75 -1.55 18.83
CA ILE A 260 11.99 -0.34 19.07
C ILE A 260 12.06 0.56 17.84
N TYR A 261 11.03 1.35 17.60
CA TYR A 261 11.06 2.34 16.53
C TYR A 261 10.64 3.71 17.03
N THR A 262 11.10 4.74 16.33
CA THR A 262 10.68 6.12 16.54
C THR A 262 10.26 6.73 15.21
N VAL A 263 9.19 7.53 15.26
CA VAL A 263 8.72 8.33 14.12
C VAL A 263 8.77 9.79 14.53
N SER A 264 9.51 10.59 13.79
CA SER A 264 9.61 12.04 13.99
C SER A 264 9.17 12.78 12.73
N PRO A 265 8.65 14.01 12.83
CA PRO A 265 8.49 14.87 11.66
C PRO A 265 9.84 15.08 10.96
N ALA A 266 9.86 15.12 9.63
CA ALA A 266 11.09 15.42 8.90
C ALA A 266 11.51 16.88 9.14
N GLU A 267 12.80 17.12 9.36
CA GLU A 267 13.36 18.45 9.67
C GLU A 267 13.42 19.42 8.47
N THR A 268 12.97 18.99 7.28
CA THR A 268 13.08 19.80 6.06
C THR A 268 11.85 20.70 5.86
N GLU A 269 12.09 22.01 5.81
CA GLU A 269 11.06 23.01 5.49
C GLU A 269 10.49 22.77 4.08
N GLY A 270 9.17 22.67 3.97
CA GLY A 270 8.45 22.77 2.69
C GLY A 270 7.57 21.59 2.29
N ASP A 271 7.51 20.49 3.05
CA ASP A 271 6.58 19.39 2.75
C ASP A 271 5.89 18.87 4.01
N SER A 272 4.78 19.52 4.36
CA SER A 272 3.92 19.14 5.49
C SER A 272 3.44 17.69 5.31
N GLY A 273 3.92 16.78 6.14
CA GLY A 273 3.47 15.37 6.14
C GLY A 273 4.57 14.32 5.92
N ARG A 274 5.83 14.73 5.71
CA ARG A 274 6.97 13.79 5.69
C ARG A 274 7.43 13.46 7.11
N PHE A 275 7.58 12.18 7.39
CA PHE A 275 8.17 11.68 8.63
C PHE A 275 9.55 11.11 8.36
N THR A 276 10.31 10.89 9.41
CA THR A 276 11.48 10.02 9.43
C THR A 276 11.23 8.90 10.42
N VAL A 277 11.76 7.72 10.10
CA VAL A 277 11.67 6.54 10.95
C VAL A 277 13.07 6.02 11.27
N THR A 278 13.26 5.65 12.53
CA THR A 278 14.45 4.94 12.99
C THR A 278 14.02 3.64 13.65
N LEU A 279 14.59 2.52 13.21
CA LEU A 279 14.35 1.18 13.74
C LEU A 279 15.62 0.70 14.44
N ILE A 280 15.54 0.52 15.75
CA ILE A 280 16.65 0.07 16.59
C ILE A 280 16.40 -1.38 16.97
N LYS A 281 17.17 -2.29 16.35
CA LYS A 281 17.15 -3.72 16.67
C LYS A 281 17.50 -3.95 18.14
N GLN A 282 16.69 -4.76 18.82
CA GLN A 282 16.91 -5.18 20.21
C GLN A 282 17.06 -6.70 20.34
N GLY A 283 16.49 -7.47 19.41
CA GLY A 283 16.50 -8.92 19.47
C GLY A 283 16.38 -9.58 18.10
N ALA A 284 16.60 -10.89 18.09
CA ALA A 284 16.42 -11.74 16.93
C ALA A 284 15.65 -13.00 17.34
N GLY A 285 14.92 -13.57 16.38
CA GLY A 285 14.20 -14.83 16.53
C GLY A 285 15.12 -16.04 16.63
N ILE A 286 14.52 -17.23 16.52
CA ILE A 286 15.24 -18.51 16.61
C ILE A 286 16.21 -18.64 15.42
N GLY A 287 17.50 -18.84 15.72
CA GLY A 287 18.62 -18.78 14.77
C GLY A 287 19.53 -17.61 15.11
N THR A 288 20.85 -17.79 15.12
CA THR A 288 21.82 -16.78 15.60
C THR A 288 21.85 -15.47 14.81
N HIS A 289 21.09 -15.36 13.72
CA HIS A 289 21.05 -14.20 12.82
C HIS A 289 19.60 -13.77 12.57
N SER A 290 19.31 -12.48 12.74
CA SER A 290 18.02 -11.92 12.31
C SER A 290 17.91 -11.91 10.79
N VAL A 291 16.69 -11.71 10.27
CA VAL A 291 16.47 -11.57 8.82
C VAL A 291 17.40 -10.52 8.19
N PRO A 292 17.54 -9.29 8.71
CA PRO A 292 18.44 -8.31 8.10
C PRO A 292 19.93 -8.63 8.26
N ASP A 293 20.34 -9.44 9.26
CA ASP A 293 21.74 -9.89 9.35
C ASP A 293 22.10 -10.83 8.20
N THR A 294 21.12 -11.63 7.74
CA THR A 294 21.31 -12.59 6.64
C THR A 294 20.97 -11.97 5.28
N TYR A 295 20.02 -11.04 5.27
CA TYR A 295 19.46 -10.41 4.07
C TYR A 295 19.23 -8.92 4.32
N PRO A 296 20.30 -8.09 4.31
CA PRO A 296 20.17 -6.66 4.57
C PRO A 296 19.25 -6.02 3.54
N HIS A 297 18.59 -4.92 3.95
CA HIS A 297 17.80 -4.15 3.00
C HIS A 297 18.75 -3.48 2.00
N GLU A 298 18.65 -3.85 0.71
CA GLU A 298 19.61 -3.45 -0.34
C GLU A 298 19.90 -1.93 -0.38
N LYS A 299 18.87 -1.10 -0.14
CA LYS A 299 18.99 0.36 -0.13
C LYS A 299 19.28 0.97 1.24
N PHE A 300 18.96 0.24 2.31
CA PHE A 300 18.95 0.76 3.68
C PHE A 300 19.63 -0.23 4.61
N PRO A 301 20.98 -0.38 4.50
CA PRO A 301 21.71 -1.27 5.38
C PRO A 301 21.60 -0.85 6.85
N VAL A 302 21.41 0.45 7.11
CA VAL A 302 21.11 1.03 8.43
C VAL A 302 19.71 1.64 8.38
N MET A 303 18.87 1.27 9.33
CA MET A 303 17.48 1.74 9.43
C MET A 303 17.35 2.96 10.34
N GLU A 304 18.09 4.02 10.06
CA GLU A 304 18.14 5.24 10.89
C GLU A 304 17.78 6.48 10.07
N ASN A 305 16.88 7.31 10.60
CA ASN A 305 16.40 8.57 10.02
C ASN A 305 15.94 8.43 8.56
N ILE A 306 15.31 7.31 8.22
CA ILE A 306 14.83 7.01 6.87
C ILE A 306 13.55 7.80 6.60
N PRO A 307 13.41 8.46 5.43
CA PRO A 307 12.14 9.06 5.05
C PRO A 307 10.98 8.06 5.14
N LEU A 308 9.89 8.47 5.79
CA LEU A 308 8.68 7.69 5.95
C LEU A 308 7.51 8.48 5.35
N TYR A 309 6.82 7.84 4.42
CA TYR A 309 5.60 8.34 3.82
C TYR A 309 4.43 7.50 4.31
N ILE A 310 3.45 8.14 4.96
CA ILE A 310 2.15 7.52 5.26
C ILE A 310 1.23 7.88 4.09
N LEU A 311 0.69 6.86 3.45
CA LEU A 311 0.04 6.94 2.15
C LEU A 311 -1.37 6.36 2.23
N ASN A 312 -2.22 6.71 1.26
CA ASN A 312 -3.54 6.12 1.08
C ASN A 312 -4.36 6.13 2.39
N ASN A 313 -4.43 7.28 3.06
CA ASN A 313 -5.13 7.48 4.33
C ASN A 313 -4.67 6.54 5.47
N GLY A 314 -3.39 6.14 5.48
CA GLY A 314 -2.83 5.26 6.52
C GLY A 314 -2.98 3.78 6.24
N GLU A 315 -3.47 3.38 5.06
CA GLU A 315 -3.53 1.97 4.65
C GLU A 315 -2.26 1.49 3.94
N ALA A 316 -1.37 2.41 3.57
CA ALA A 316 -0.04 2.10 3.06
C ALA A 316 1.04 3.00 3.67
N PHE A 317 2.27 2.54 3.65
CA PHE A 317 3.44 3.39 3.89
C PHE A 317 4.59 3.04 2.96
N ALA A 318 5.55 3.94 2.79
CA ALA A 318 6.79 3.66 2.07
C ALA A 318 8.02 4.17 2.83
N PHE A 319 9.10 3.40 2.75
CA PHE A 319 10.41 3.79 3.25
C PHE A 319 11.25 4.39 2.12
N GLY A 320 11.95 5.48 2.45
CA GLY A 320 12.85 6.18 1.55
C GLY A 320 12.14 7.07 0.55
N GLU A 321 12.95 7.74 -0.27
CA GLU A 321 12.46 8.64 -1.31
C GLU A 321 11.60 7.89 -2.37
N PRO A 322 10.62 8.58 -2.98
CA PRO A 322 9.82 8.04 -4.08
C PRO A 322 10.70 7.52 -5.22
N TYR A 323 10.24 6.45 -5.90
CA TYR A 323 10.94 5.90 -7.06
C TYR A 323 10.99 6.90 -8.22
N LEU A 324 9.87 7.60 -8.45
CA LEU A 324 9.80 8.74 -9.37
C LEU A 324 9.08 9.90 -8.69
N LYS A 325 9.43 11.12 -9.09
CA LYS A 325 8.71 12.35 -8.75
C LYS A 325 8.05 12.90 -10.00
N ARG A 326 6.96 13.63 -9.83
CA ARG A 326 6.30 14.31 -10.94
C ARG A 326 7.30 15.25 -11.61
N SER A 327 7.46 15.12 -12.92
CA SER A 327 8.32 16.01 -13.69
C SER A 327 7.60 17.33 -13.99
N THR A 328 8.37 18.41 -14.14
CA THR A 328 7.89 19.68 -14.68
C THR A 328 7.86 19.68 -16.21
N ILE A 329 8.44 18.67 -16.86
CA ILE A 329 8.42 18.50 -18.31
C ILE A 329 6.98 18.24 -18.77
N THR A 330 6.54 18.95 -19.81
CA THR A 330 5.21 18.81 -20.41
C THR A 330 5.22 18.13 -21.77
N ASP A 331 6.35 18.18 -22.49
CA ASP A 331 6.56 17.57 -23.81
C ASP A 331 7.88 16.80 -23.79
N LEU A 332 7.78 15.47 -23.73
CA LEU A 332 8.94 14.59 -23.61
C LEU A 332 9.77 14.56 -24.91
N ASP A 333 9.15 14.56 -26.08
CA ASP A 333 9.86 14.51 -27.36
C ASP A 333 10.69 15.77 -27.59
N LYS A 334 10.13 16.93 -27.24
CA LYS A 334 10.84 18.20 -27.30
C LYS A 334 12.04 18.21 -26.34
N GLU A 335 11.84 17.78 -25.09
CA GLU A 335 12.93 17.70 -24.10
C GLU A 335 14.07 16.79 -24.57
N ILE A 336 13.77 15.58 -25.06
CA ILE A 336 14.77 14.65 -25.59
C ILE A 336 15.55 15.30 -26.74
N LYS A 337 14.85 15.90 -27.69
CA LYS A 337 15.47 16.53 -28.86
C LYS A 337 16.37 17.70 -28.45
N GLU A 338 15.89 18.58 -27.58
CA GLU A 338 16.65 19.72 -27.08
C GLU A 338 17.88 19.27 -26.32
N HIS A 339 17.73 18.33 -25.38
CA HIS A 339 18.83 17.80 -24.58
C HIS A 339 19.91 17.13 -25.45
N ASN A 340 19.50 16.23 -26.35
CA ASN A 340 20.42 15.49 -27.22
C ASN A 340 21.09 16.39 -28.28
N SER A 341 20.49 17.54 -28.62
CA SER A 341 21.07 18.52 -29.56
C SER A 341 22.21 19.34 -28.97
N LYS A 342 22.39 19.39 -27.62
CA LYS A 342 23.44 20.15 -26.92
C LYS A 342 24.87 19.58 -27.10
N ARG A 343 25.08 18.72 -28.10
CA ARG A 343 26.36 18.09 -28.43
C ARG A 343 27.43 19.18 -28.59
N ARG A 344 28.53 19.07 -27.83
CA ARG A 344 29.67 20.02 -27.85
C ARG A 344 30.07 20.32 -29.29
N LYS A 345 30.12 21.61 -29.67
CA LYS A 345 30.92 22.03 -30.82
C LYS A 345 32.33 21.49 -30.59
N ARG A 346 32.78 20.59 -31.46
CA ARG A 346 34.20 20.23 -31.51
C ARG A 346 34.92 21.54 -31.84
N ALA A 347 35.82 21.99 -30.97
CA ALA A 347 36.77 23.03 -31.37
C ALA A 347 37.54 22.42 -32.55
N GLU A 348 37.35 23.03 -33.73
CA GLU A 348 38.05 22.64 -34.97
C GLU A 348 39.55 22.87 -34.87
#